data_AF-A0A959NPG7-F1
#
_entry.id   AF-A0A959NPG7-F1
#
_cell.length_a   1.000
_cell.length_b   1.000
_cell.length_c   1.000
_cell.angle_alpha   90.00
_cell.angle_beta   90.00
_cell.angle_gamma   90.00
#
_symmetry.space_group_name_H-M   'P 1'
#
loop_
_entity.id
_entity.type
_entity.pdbx_description
1 polymer ?
#
loop_
_entity_poly.entity_id
_entity_poly.type
_entity_poly.pdbx_seq_one_letter_code
_entity_poly.pdbx_strand_id
1 'polypeptide(L)'
;ANVKDKKTASKGALNMLKADFNLWMYSVENAGDSYLQNAEDAVNSVINSAYSLETNYNNIFETSTETGREVIFAWNYKRDEYTGGYPIDFQFNSATVSPIYHFNPIAVGIQQQWTFYTDAYVQVLTENIADTRLATNYLTFYDDLMGQLFHWTNKYRGSWVNNTLILDSDIILYRLADAYLFDAEIKNYRGDASGAIQSVNKLVERAYGVPNYYSTGVSNSEAKDIIVKESMKEFPAEGKLWWDLIRFDVIFDVNPYLAGKQNSENILLWPLSDNSINDNPNLGGQTPGWE
;
A
#
# COMPACT_ATOMS: atom_id res chain seq x y z
N ALA A 1 -0.32 21.66 -13.69
CA ALA A 1 0.62 22.23 -12.71
C ALA A 1 1.84 21.33 -12.68
N ASN A 2 3.02 21.84 -13.04
CA ASN A 2 4.25 21.04 -12.97
C ASN A 2 4.50 20.76 -11.48
N VAL A 3 4.30 19.51 -11.05
CA VAL A 3 4.56 19.05 -9.68
C VAL A 3 6.05 19.28 -9.42
N LYS A 4 6.39 20.32 -8.65
CA LYS A 4 7.79 20.73 -8.48
C LYS A 4 8.50 19.99 -7.36
N ASP A 5 7.77 19.41 -6.41
CA ASP A 5 8.37 18.54 -5.40
C ASP A 5 7.30 17.65 -4.74
N LYS A 6 7.49 16.32 -4.83
CA LYS A 6 6.67 15.29 -4.17
C LYS A 6 7.01 15.13 -2.67
N LYS A 7 8.03 15.85 -2.18
CA LYS A 7 8.58 15.74 -0.82
C LYS A 7 8.12 16.87 0.10
N THR A 8 7.29 17.79 -0.40
CA THR A 8 6.72 18.89 0.39
C THR A 8 5.19 18.88 0.30
N ALA A 9 4.54 19.44 1.31
CA ALA A 9 3.08 19.56 1.32
C ALA A 9 2.59 20.33 0.08
N SER A 10 1.66 19.73 -0.65
CA SER A 10 1.12 20.28 -1.89
C SER A 10 -0.41 20.27 -1.86
N LYS A 11 -1.04 21.00 -2.79
CA LYS A 11 -2.50 20.94 -2.97
C LYS A 11 -2.98 19.51 -3.24
N GLY A 12 -2.19 18.73 -4.00
CA GLY A 12 -2.48 17.32 -4.24
C GLY A 12 -2.44 16.50 -2.95
N ALA A 13 -1.37 16.65 -2.16
CA ALA A 13 -1.22 15.94 -0.88
C ALA A 13 -2.36 16.28 0.11
N LEU A 14 -2.75 17.56 0.21
CA LEU A 14 -3.85 17.99 1.04
C LEU A 14 -5.20 17.43 0.58
N ASN A 15 -5.44 17.33 -0.73
CA ASN A 15 -6.66 16.73 -1.24
C ASN A 15 -6.70 15.22 -1.01
N MET A 16 -5.57 14.52 -1.13
CA MET A 16 -5.50 13.10 -0.78
C MET A 16 -5.79 12.86 0.70
N LEU A 17 -5.18 13.65 1.59
CA LEU A 17 -5.47 13.58 3.03
C LEU A 17 -6.94 13.88 3.34
N LYS A 18 -7.53 14.88 2.67
CA LYS A 18 -8.96 15.19 2.81
C LYS A 18 -9.83 14.01 2.35
N ALA A 19 -9.52 13.40 1.21
CA ALA A 19 -10.27 12.25 0.71
C ALA A 19 -10.24 11.09 1.71
N ASP A 20 -9.04 10.72 2.17
CA ASP A 20 -8.81 9.64 3.12
C ASP A 20 -9.57 9.87 4.45
N PHE A 21 -9.42 11.06 5.03
CA PHE A 21 -10.17 11.45 6.24
C PHE A 21 -11.68 11.40 6.04
N ASN A 22 -12.20 11.96 4.93
CA ASN A 22 -13.63 12.01 4.72
C ASN A 22 -14.22 10.62 4.41
N LEU A 23 -13.47 9.74 3.73
CA LEU A 23 -13.86 8.35 3.55
C LEU A 23 -13.98 7.63 4.89
N TRP A 24 -12.99 7.80 5.78
CA TRP A 24 -13.06 7.26 7.14
C TRP A 24 -14.30 7.76 7.91
N MET A 25 -14.52 9.08 7.92
CA MET A 25 -15.66 9.66 8.60
C MET A 25 -16.99 9.17 8.05
N TYR A 26 -17.07 8.90 6.73
CA TYR A 26 -18.26 8.36 6.11
C TYR A 26 -18.49 6.90 6.47
N SER A 27 -17.52 6.01 6.22
CA SER A 27 -17.73 4.55 6.30
C SER A 27 -17.53 3.96 7.69
N VAL A 28 -16.63 4.54 8.50
CA VAL A 28 -16.30 4.01 9.83
C VAL A 28 -17.08 4.75 10.92
N GLU A 29 -17.05 6.09 10.90
CA GLU A 29 -17.72 6.90 11.92
C GLU A 29 -19.21 7.16 11.63
N ASN A 30 -19.71 6.77 10.45
CA ASN A 30 -21.09 7.02 10.01
C ASN A 30 -21.51 8.50 10.14
N ALA A 31 -20.60 9.43 9.87
CA ALA A 31 -20.78 10.87 10.13
C ALA A 31 -21.64 11.60 9.07
N GLY A 32 -22.18 10.87 8.09
CA GLY A 32 -23.16 11.35 7.12
C GLY A 32 -22.61 11.68 5.72
N ASP A 33 -23.53 11.81 4.77
CA ASP A 33 -23.24 11.87 3.32
C ASP A 33 -22.40 13.07 2.88
N SER A 34 -22.35 14.16 3.68
CA SER A 34 -21.49 15.31 3.35
C SER A 34 -20.01 14.93 3.32
N TYR A 35 -19.59 13.95 4.12
CA TYR A 35 -18.22 13.46 4.10
C TYR A 35 -17.94 12.71 2.78
N LEU A 36 -18.85 11.88 2.30
CA LEU A 36 -18.69 11.22 1.00
C LEU A 36 -18.56 12.23 -0.15
N GLN A 37 -19.37 13.30 -0.14
CA GLN A 37 -19.25 14.38 -1.12
C GLN A 37 -17.90 15.11 -1.04
N ASN A 38 -17.45 15.43 0.17
CA ASN A 38 -16.14 16.08 0.37
C ASN A 38 -14.98 15.21 -0.12
N ALA A 39 -15.08 13.89 0.07
CA ALA A 39 -14.09 12.96 -0.44
C ALA A 39 -14.06 12.98 -1.97
N GLU A 40 -15.23 12.95 -2.61
CA GLU A 40 -15.37 13.02 -4.07
C GLU A 40 -14.76 14.30 -4.66
N ASP A 41 -15.08 15.46 -4.09
CA ASP A 41 -14.55 16.74 -4.54
C ASP A 41 -13.01 16.79 -4.44
N ALA A 42 -12.47 16.21 -3.37
CA ALA A 42 -11.03 16.15 -3.14
C ALA A 42 -10.33 15.20 -4.11
N VAL A 43 -10.86 13.99 -4.32
CA VAL A 43 -10.33 13.00 -5.27
C VAL A 43 -10.40 13.53 -6.71
N ASN A 44 -11.53 14.11 -7.11
CA ASN A 44 -11.69 14.72 -8.43
C ASN A 44 -10.68 15.85 -8.68
N SER A 45 -10.30 16.61 -7.66
CA SER A 45 -9.26 17.62 -7.77
C SER A 45 -7.86 17.05 -8.05
N VAL A 46 -7.62 15.78 -7.70
CA VAL A 46 -6.35 15.08 -7.93
C VAL A 46 -6.36 14.37 -9.29
N ILE A 47 -7.40 13.60 -9.59
CA ILE A 47 -7.52 12.83 -10.85
C ILE A 47 -7.52 13.76 -12.07
N ASN A 48 -8.15 14.93 -11.96
CA ASN A 48 -8.20 15.93 -13.05
C ASN A 48 -6.97 16.86 -13.10
N SER A 49 -5.90 16.53 -12.37
CA SER A 49 -4.68 17.33 -12.35
C SER A 49 -3.61 16.80 -13.32
N ALA A 50 -2.33 17.10 -13.08
CA ALA A 50 -1.23 16.72 -13.98
C ALA A 50 -0.56 15.38 -13.62
N TYR A 51 -0.99 14.71 -12.55
CA TYR A 51 -0.47 13.39 -12.20
C TYR A 51 -0.87 12.36 -13.28
N SER A 52 -0.04 11.35 -13.46
CA SER A 52 -0.33 10.22 -14.35
C SER A 52 0.25 8.94 -13.77
N LEU A 53 -0.32 7.79 -14.13
CA LEU A 53 0.24 6.50 -13.71
C LEU A 53 1.59 6.26 -14.40
N GLU A 54 2.52 5.65 -13.69
CA GLU A 54 3.72 5.09 -14.30
C GLU A 54 3.31 3.91 -15.19
N THR A 55 3.93 3.81 -16.38
CA THR A 55 3.68 2.69 -17.30
C THR A 55 4.12 1.37 -16.68
N ASN A 56 5.29 1.36 -16.03
CA ASN A 56 5.82 0.19 -15.34
C ASN A 56 5.66 0.38 -13.82
N TYR A 57 5.00 -0.57 -13.16
CA TYR A 57 4.77 -0.50 -11.71
C TYR A 57 6.06 -0.35 -10.90
N ASN A 58 7.12 -1.08 -11.28
CA ASN A 58 8.40 -1.03 -10.57
C ASN A 58 9.04 0.37 -10.56
N ASN A 59 8.77 1.19 -11.59
CA ASN A 59 9.35 2.52 -11.69
C ASN A 59 8.86 3.46 -10.57
N ILE A 60 7.74 3.14 -9.91
CA ILE A 60 7.20 3.96 -8.81
C ILE A 60 8.15 3.97 -7.60
N PHE A 61 8.90 2.89 -7.38
CA PHE A 61 9.60 2.62 -6.11
C PHE A 61 11.13 2.54 -6.23
N GLU A 62 11.65 2.49 -7.45
CA GLU A 62 13.07 2.38 -7.76
C GLU A 62 13.70 3.76 -7.94
N THR A 63 14.71 4.08 -7.12
CA THR A 63 15.42 5.38 -7.12
C THR A 63 16.02 5.74 -8.47
N SER A 64 16.39 4.74 -9.27
CA SER A 64 17.02 4.92 -10.58
C SER A 64 16.04 5.19 -11.73
N THR A 65 14.75 4.87 -11.54
CA THR A 65 13.75 4.92 -12.62
C THR A 65 12.50 5.73 -12.29
N GLU A 66 12.37 6.23 -11.06
CA GLU A 66 11.24 7.04 -10.66
C GLU A 66 11.15 8.35 -11.46
N THR A 67 10.03 8.55 -12.16
CA THR A 67 9.80 9.81 -12.88
C THR A 67 9.02 10.82 -12.03
N GLY A 68 8.45 10.36 -10.90
CA GLY A 68 7.67 11.18 -9.97
C GLY A 68 6.29 11.58 -10.50
N ARG A 69 5.85 11.10 -11.67
CA ARG A 69 4.56 11.47 -12.28
C ARG A 69 3.34 10.93 -11.54
N GLU A 70 3.50 9.78 -10.87
CA GLU A 70 2.43 9.12 -10.12
C GLU A 70 2.43 9.53 -8.64
N VAL A 71 3.59 9.87 -8.09
CA VAL A 71 3.75 10.16 -6.66
C VAL A 71 3.23 11.56 -6.34
N ILE A 72 2.33 11.65 -5.35
CA ILE A 72 1.71 12.89 -4.88
C ILE A 72 2.44 13.41 -3.65
N PHE A 73 2.75 12.52 -2.71
CA PHE A 73 3.50 12.87 -1.50
C PHE A 73 4.31 11.66 -0.99
N ALA A 74 5.56 11.90 -0.64
CA ALA A 74 6.46 10.90 -0.08
C ALA A 74 7.41 11.51 0.96
N TRP A 75 7.85 10.70 1.91
CA TRP A 75 8.96 11.04 2.79
C TRP A 75 10.28 10.89 2.05
N ASN A 76 11.12 11.91 2.14
CA ASN A 76 12.42 11.95 1.48
C ASN A 76 13.41 11.02 2.17
N TYR A 77 13.95 10.05 1.43
CA TYR A 77 15.10 9.26 1.83
C TYR A 77 16.21 9.55 0.84
N LYS A 78 17.39 9.91 1.35
CA LYS A 78 18.49 10.36 0.53
C LYS A 78 19.81 10.01 1.19
N ARG A 79 20.68 9.35 0.43
CA ARG A 79 22.06 9.10 0.83
C ARG A 79 22.71 10.40 1.31
N ASP A 80 23.48 10.29 2.39
CA ASP A 80 24.19 11.41 3.03
C ASP A 80 23.28 12.45 3.73
N GLU A 81 21.98 12.17 3.87
CA GLU A 81 21.01 12.98 4.64
C GLU A 81 20.22 12.10 5.62
N TYR A 82 19.45 11.14 5.10
CA TYR A 82 18.74 10.13 5.89
C TYR A 82 18.41 8.90 5.03
N THR A 83 18.71 7.72 5.55
CA THR A 83 18.43 6.42 4.91
C THR A 83 17.82 5.45 5.93
N GLY A 84 17.13 4.41 5.46
CA GLY A 84 16.56 3.37 6.33
C GLY A 84 15.06 3.18 6.13
N GLY A 85 14.32 3.15 7.24
CA GLY A 85 12.87 2.88 7.24
C GLY A 85 12.55 1.39 7.32
N TYR A 86 11.26 1.06 7.30
CA TYR A 86 10.78 -0.32 7.38
C TYR A 86 11.27 -1.26 6.24
N PRO A 87 11.70 -0.80 5.04
CA PRO A 87 12.25 -1.71 4.03
C PRO A 87 13.54 -2.42 4.47
N ILE A 88 14.15 -1.98 5.58
CA ILE A 88 15.27 -2.69 6.21
C ILE A 88 14.92 -4.15 6.55
N ASP A 89 13.64 -4.47 6.77
CA ASP A 89 13.16 -5.80 7.13
C ASP A 89 12.87 -6.70 5.90
N PHE A 90 13.05 -6.18 4.68
CA PHE A 90 12.76 -6.90 3.42
C PHE A 90 13.98 -7.59 2.81
N GLN A 91 15.17 -7.29 3.31
CA GLN A 91 16.45 -7.77 2.79
C GLN A 91 16.96 -9.01 3.54
N PHE A 92 17.97 -9.66 2.98
CA PHE A 92 18.67 -10.77 3.63
C PHE A 92 20.06 -10.37 4.09
N ASN A 93 20.59 -11.11 5.07
CA ASN A 93 21.97 -10.92 5.47
C ASN A 93 22.88 -11.39 4.32
N SER A 94 23.83 -10.55 3.89
CA SER A 94 24.69 -10.87 2.76
C SER A 94 25.53 -12.13 2.95
N ALA A 95 25.78 -12.56 4.20
CA ALA A 95 26.49 -13.80 4.51
C ALA A 95 25.67 -15.07 4.27
N THR A 96 24.34 -14.96 4.13
CA THR A 96 23.45 -16.10 3.86
C THR A 96 23.10 -16.26 2.39
N VAL A 97 23.57 -15.36 1.51
CA VAL A 97 23.27 -15.35 0.08
C VAL A 97 24.57 -15.42 -0.70
N SER A 98 24.62 -16.23 -1.75
CA SER A 98 25.79 -16.31 -2.62
C SER A 98 26.12 -14.94 -3.22
N PRO A 99 27.40 -14.51 -3.22
CA PRO A 99 27.80 -13.19 -3.73
C PRO A 99 27.34 -12.87 -5.16
N ILE A 100 27.13 -13.90 -6.00
CA ILE A 100 26.68 -13.70 -7.38
C ILE A 100 25.25 -13.20 -7.47
N TYR A 101 24.45 -13.41 -6.41
CA TYR A 101 23.04 -13.02 -6.35
C TYR A 101 22.81 -11.72 -5.57
N HIS A 102 23.86 -11.10 -5.04
CA HIS A 102 23.78 -9.85 -4.29
C HIS A 102 23.25 -8.72 -5.18
N PHE A 103 22.11 -8.17 -4.76
CA PHE A 103 21.32 -7.16 -5.46
C PHE A 103 20.84 -7.54 -6.87
N ASN A 104 21.04 -8.80 -7.27
CA ASN A 104 20.62 -9.36 -8.55
C ASN A 104 20.40 -10.89 -8.46
N PRO A 105 19.20 -11.38 -8.12
CA PRO A 105 17.99 -10.60 -7.86
C PRO A 105 17.82 -10.19 -6.39
N ILE A 106 18.55 -10.81 -5.46
CA ILE A 106 18.25 -10.74 -4.02
C ILE A 106 18.79 -9.45 -3.42
N ALA A 107 17.92 -8.62 -2.84
CA ALA A 107 18.36 -7.49 -2.03
C ALA A 107 19.03 -8.00 -0.73
N VAL A 108 20.29 -7.62 -0.51
CA VAL A 108 21.08 -8.04 0.65
C VAL A 108 21.63 -6.84 1.40
N GLY A 109 21.80 -6.97 2.71
CA GLY A 109 22.52 -6.02 3.54
C GLY A 109 22.98 -6.68 4.84
N ILE A 110 22.90 -5.94 5.95
CA ILE A 110 23.42 -6.39 7.25
C ILE A 110 22.34 -7.05 8.14
N GLN A 111 21.06 -6.83 7.83
CA GLN A 111 19.93 -7.36 8.60
C GLN A 111 19.41 -8.68 8.03
N GLN A 112 18.65 -9.42 8.85
CA GLN A 112 17.84 -10.55 8.41
C GLN A 112 16.45 -10.06 7.96
N GLN A 113 15.78 -10.82 7.11
CA GLN A 113 14.38 -10.58 6.76
C GLN A 113 13.47 -10.81 7.97
N TRP A 114 12.63 -9.83 8.28
CA TRP A 114 11.63 -9.89 9.36
C TRP A 114 10.19 -9.75 8.88
N THR A 115 9.96 -9.71 7.57
CA THR A 115 8.61 -9.64 6.99
C THR A 115 8.33 -10.79 6.03
N PHE A 116 7.16 -11.40 6.18
CA PHE A 116 6.66 -12.46 5.31
C PHE A 116 5.16 -12.27 5.07
N TYR A 117 4.70 -12.67 3.89
CA TYR A 117 3.27 -12.76 3.61
C TYR A 117 2.74 -14.14 3.97
N THR A 118 1.48 -14.20 4.39
CA THR A 118 0.79 -15.47 4.57
C THR A 118 0.58 -16.15 3.23
N ASP A 119 0.48 -17.48 3.21
CA ASP A 119 0.21 -18.23 1.97
C ASP A 119 -1.07 -17.77 1.28
N ALA A 120 -2.11 -17.46 2.06
CA ALA A 120 -3.37 -16.91 1.56
C ALA A 120 -3.17 -15.59 0.81
N TYR A 121 -2.32 -14.70 1.34
CA TYR A 121 -2.03 -13.44 0.66
C TYR A 121 -1.13 -13.63 -0.56
N VAL A 122 -0.17 -14.54 -0.51
CA VAL A 122 0.63 -14.92 -1.68
C VAL A 122 -0.25 -15.47 -2.80
N GLN A 123 -1.29 -16.25 -2.50
CA GLN A 123 -2.27 -16.70 -3.48
C GLN A 123 -2.99 -15.54 -4.16
N VAL A 124 -3.36 -14.49 -3.40
CA VAL A 124 -3.95 -13.27 -3.99
C VAL A 124 -2.97 -12.61 -4.95
N LEU A 125 -1.71 -12.42 -4.54
CA LEU A 125 -0.69 -11.78 -5.37
C LEU A 125 -0.33 -12.58 -6.64
N THR A 126 -0.48 -13.90 -6.60
CA THR A 126 -0.08 -14.82 -7.69
C THR A 126 -1.25 -15.33 -8.54
N GLU A 127 -2.49 -14.94 -8.21
CA GLU A 127 -3.71 -15.39 -8.88
C GLU A 127 -3.68 -15.13 -10.40
N ASN A 128 -3.12 -13.99 -10.82
CA ASN A 128 -3.01 -13.62 -12.22
C ASN A 128 -1.54 -13.59 -12.66
N ILE A 129 -1.16 -14.54 -13.52
CA ILE A 129 0.20 -14.67 -14.06
C ILE A 129 0.63 -13.48 -14.94
N ALA A 130 -0.30 -12.68 -15.44
CA ALA A 130 -0.02 -11.48 -16.21
C ALA A 130 0.20 -10.24 -15.31
N ASP A 131 0.05 -10.36 -13.99
CA ASP A 131 0.21 -9.24 -13.07
C ASP A 131 1.68 -8.81 -12.97
N THR A 132 2.00 -7.69 -13.63
CA THR A 132 3.34 -7.10 -13.62
C THR A 132 3.76 -6.54 -12.26
N ARG A 133 2.83 -6.39 -11.30
CA ARG A 133 3.13 -5.91 -9.94
C ARG A 133 3.82 -6.98 -9.10
N LEU A 134 3.63 -8.26 -9.43
CA LEU A 134 4.13 -9.39 -8.64
C LEU A 134 5.63 -9.29 -8.38
N ALA A 135 6.44 -9.05 -9.43
CA ALA A 135 7.90 -9.01 -9.29
C ALA A 135 8.42 -7.88 -8.37
N THR A 136 7.63 -6.82 -8.16
CA THR A 136 7.92 -5.75 -7.19
C THR A 136 7.36 -6.08 -5.81
N ASN A 137 6.17 -6.69 -5.73
CA ASN A 137 5.49 -6.93 -4.46
C ASN A 137 5.95 -8.19 -3.73
N TYR A 138 6.24 -9.27 -4.45
CA TYR A 138 6.63 -10.56 -3.91
C TYR A 138 7.47 -11.34 -4.93
N LEU A 139 8.75 -11.55 -4.62
CA LEU A 139 9.66 -12.31 -5.47
C LEU A 139 10.16 -13.55 -4.74
N THR A 140 10.42 -14.62 -5.49
CA THR A 140 11.05 -15.84 -4.99
C THR A 140 12.31 -16.15 -5.79
N PHE A 141 13.32 -16.73 -5.15
CA PHE A 141 14.57 -17.12 -5.81
C PHE A 141 15.23 -18.29 -5.08
N TYR A 142 15.68 -19.29 -5.84
CA TYR A 142 16.43 -20.41 -5.28
C TYR A 142 17.93 -20.21 -5.53
N ASP A 143 18.70 -20.02 -4.46
CA ASP A 143 20.16 -20.02 -4.48
C ASP A 143 20.65 -21.47 -4.44
N ASP A 144 21.05 -22.00 -5.59
CA ASP A 144 21.49 -23.38 -5.75
C ASP A 144 22.85 -23.66 -5.09
N LEU A 145 23.70 -22.65 -4.99
CA LEU A 145 25.00 -22.73 -4.35
C LEU A 145 24.88 -22.88 -2.82
N MET A 146 23.86 -22.25 -2.21
CA MET A 146 23.54 -22.37 -0.79
C MET A 146 22.45 -23.41 -0.49
N GLY A 147 21.71 -23.89 -1.50
CA GLY A 147 20.60 -24.81 -1.33
C GLY A 147 19.39 -24.20 -0.63
N GLN A 148 19.13 -22.91 -0.84
CA GLN A 148 18.13 -22.14 -0.09
C GLN A 148 17.11 -21.44 -1.00
N LEU A 149 15.83 -21.55 -0.66
CA LEU A 149 14.76 -20.76 -1.26
C LEU A 149 14.54 -19.46 -0.48
N PHE A 150 14.59 -18.34 -1.19
CA PHE A 150 14.28 -17.00 -0.69
C PHE A 150 12.92 -16.56 -1.22
N HIS A 151 12.19 -15.81 -0.41
CA HIS A 151 10.97 -15.11 -0.82
C HIS A 151 10.82 -13.82 -0.03
N TRP A 152 10.56 -12.69 -0.69
CA TRP A 152 10.57 -11.38 -0.04
C TRP A 152 9.74 -10.33 -0.77
N THR A 153 9.48 -9.22 -0.07
CA THR A 153 8.94 -8.00 -0.66
C THR A 153 10.03 -7.27 -1.43
N ASN A 154 9.92 -7.22 -2.76
CA ASN A 154 10.95 -6.65 -3.62
C ASN A 154 10.71 -5.16 -3.95
N LYS A 155 10.12 -4.42 -3.00
CA LYS A 155 9.75 -3.00 -3.11
C LYS A 155 10.65 -2.15 -2.23
N TYR A 156 10.85 -0.87 -2.59
CA TYR A 156 11.69 0.07 -1.84
C TYR A 156 13.13 -0.45 -1.62
N ARG A 157 13.71 -1.04 -2.66
CA ARG A 157 15.00 -1.75 -2.59
C ARG A 157 16.18 -0.81 -2.30
N GLY A 158 16.00 0.50 -2.45
CA GLY A 158 17.08 1.47 -2.38
C GLY A 158 18.11 1.28 -3.50
N SER A 159 19.32 1.75 -3.27
CA SER A 159 20.41 1.75 -4.23
C SER A 159 21.54 0.80 -3.79
N TRP A 160 22.21 0.17 -4.75
CA TRP A 160 23.41 -0.65 -4.49
C TRP A 160 24.66 0.07 -4.96
N VAL A 161 25.52 0.45 -4.02
CA VAL A 161 26.70 1.27 -4.28
C VAL A 161 27.90 0.65 -3.59
N ASN A 162 28.98 0.37 -4.33
CA ASN A 162 30.22 -0.20 -3.80
C ASN A 162 30.00 -1.43 -2.90
N ASN A 163 29.18 -2.38 -3.36
CA ASN A 163 28.80 -3.59 -2.63
C ASN A 163 28.08 -3.35 -1.29
N THR A 164 27.40 -2.22 -1.17
CA THR A 164 26.64 -1.84 0.02
C THR A 164 25.25 -1.40 -0.37
N LEU A 165 24.24 -1.89 0.36
CA LEU A 165 22.86 -1.42 0.23
C LEU A 165 22.71 -0.06 0.90
N ILE A 166 22.10 0.86 0.17
CA ILE A 166 21.70 2.18 0.64
C ILE A 166 20.18 2.24 0.58
N LEU A 167 19.51 2.26 1.73
CA LEU A 167 18.06 2.38 1.82
C LEU A 167 17.60 3.83 1.60
N ASP A 168 17.66 4.27 0.35
CA ASP A 168 17.34 5.62 -0.11
C ASP A 168 16.10 5.72 -1.02
N SER A 169 15.27 4.68 -1.05
CA SER A 169 13.93 4.78 -1.66
C SER A 169 13.03 5.66 -0.82
N ASP A 170 12.40 6.67 -1.45
CA ASP A 170 11.37 7.48 -0.81
C ASP A 170 10.19 6.60 -0.36
N ILE A 171 9.70 6.83 0.86
CA ILE A 171 8.50 6.13 1.37
C ILE A 171 7.27 6.93 0.95
N ILE A 172 6.48 6.34 0.06
CA ILE A 172 5.32 6.99 -0.55
C ILE A 172 4.15 6.97 0.42
N LEU A 173 3.55 8.14 0.66
CA LEU A 173 2.32 8.25 1.45
C LEU A 173 1.09 8.32 0.55
N TYR A 174 1.14 9.05 -0.56
CA TYR A 174 0.04 9.10 -1.53
C TYR A 174 0.57 9.12 -2.95
N ARG A 175 -0.09 8.37 -3.82
CA ARG A 175 0.14 8.34 -5.27
C ARG A 175 -1.19 8.26 -6.02
N LEU A 176 -1.17 8.43 -7.34
CA LEU A 176 -2.40 8.52 -8.14
C LEU A 176 -3.26 7.25 -8.05
N ALA A 177 -2.66 6.09 -7.80
CA ALA A 177 -3.44 4.87 -7.58
C ALA A 177 -4.34 4.93 -6.34
N ASP A 178 -3.91 5.58 -5.26
CA ASP A 178 -4.78 5.84 -4.09
C ASP A 178 -6.02 6.63 -4.54
N ALA A 179 -5.84 7.66 -5.38
CA ALA A 179 -6.95 8.49 -5.84
C ALA A 179 -7.95 7.69 -6.69
N TYR A 180 -7.48 6.80 -7.58
CA TYR A 180 -8.36 5.95 -8.37
C TYR A 180 -9.11 4.91 -7.53
N LEU A 181 -8.48 4.35 -6.48
CA LEU A 181 -9.14 3.42 -5.57
C LEU A 181 -10.13 4.14 -4.64
N PHE A 182 -9.81 5.34 -4.17
CA PHE A 182 -10.77 6.19 -3.46
C PHE A 182 -11.97 6.57 -4.34
N ASP A 183 -11.74 6.95 -5.60
CA ASP A 183 -12.82 7.22 -6.54
C ASP A 183 -13.72 5.98 -6.76
N ALA A 184 -13.11 4.79 -6.87
CA ALA A 184 -13.86 3.55 -6.97
C ALA A 184 -14.69 3.26 -5.70
N GLU A 185 -14.09 3.44 -4.52
CA GLU A 185 -14.75 3.29 -3.22
C GLU A 185 -15.96 4.24 -3.11
N ILE A 186 -15.77 5.52 -3.44
CA ILE A 186 -16.82 6.55 -3.41
C ILE A 186 -17.99 6.18 -4.32
N LYS A 187 -17.69 5.80 -5.57
CA LYS A 187 -18.72 5.41 -6.55
C LYS A 187 -19.47 4.16 -6.10
N ASN A 188 -18.77 3.20 -5.51
CA ASN A 188 -19.39 2.02 -4.94
C ASN A 188 -20.34 2.37 -3.78
N TYR A 189 -19.98 3.29 -2.88
CA TYR A 189 -20.91 3.77 -1.84
C TYR A 189 -22.13 4.51 -2.39
N ARG A 190 -21.98 5.19 -3.53
CA ARG A 190 -23.10 5.83 -4.25
C ARG A 190 -23.97 4.85 -5.05
N GLY A 191 -23.63 3.56 -5.08
CA GLY A 191 -24.33 2.55 -5.87
C GLY A 191 -23.98 2.57 -7.37
N ASP A 192 -22.93 3.28 -7.77
CA ASP A 192 -22.42 3.32 -9.14
C ASP A 192 -21.31 2.27 -9.34
N ALA A 193 -21.72 1.00 -9.36
CA ALA A 193 -20.81 -0.13 -9.57
C ALA A 193 -20.06 -0.03 -10.92
N SER A 194 -20.74 0.44 -11.97
CA SER A 194 -20.13 0.60 -13.30
C SER A 194 -19.01 1.63 -13.27
N GLY A 195 -19.26 2.81 -12.68
CA GLY A 195 -18.24 3.85 -12.53
C GLY A 195 -17.09 3.40 -11.62
N ALA A 196 -17.37 2.65 -10.56
CA ALA A 196 -16.34 2.11 -9.67
C ALA A 196 -15.38 1.17 -10.42
N ILE A 197 -15.91 0.26 -11.23
CA ILE A 197 -15.09 -0.64 -12.06
C ILE A 197 -14.29 0.13 -13.11
N GLN A 198 -14.83 1.20 -13.70
CA GLN A 198 -14.07 2.03 -14.63
C GLN A 198 -12.82 2.64 -13.97
N SER A 199 -12.92 3.05 -12.71
CA SER A 199 -11.79 3.60 -11.94
C SER A 199 -10.76 2.52 -11.60
N VAL A 200 -11.20 1.36 -11.12
CA VAL A 200 -10.29 0.21 -10.85
C VAL A 200 -9.58 -0.25 -12.13
N ASN A 201 -10.30 -0.31 -13.25
CA ASN A 201 -9.74 -0.75 -14.53
C ASN A 201 -8.56 0.12 -15.00
N LYS A 202 -8.42 1.37 -14.54
CA LYS A 202 -7.23 2.19 -14.82
C LYS A 202 -5.95 1.59 -14.26
N LEU A 203 -6.02 1.01 -13.06
CA LEU A 203 -4.88 0.36 -12.41
C LEU A 203 -4.64 -1.03 -12.97
N VAL A 204 -5.73 -1.75 -13.23
CA VAL A 204 -5.70 -3.11 -13.77
C VAL A 204 -5.16 -3.13 -15.18
N GLU A 205 -5.49 -2.15 -16.03
CA GLU A 205 -4.93 -2.04 -17.37
C GLU A 205 -3.41 -1.89 -17.34
N ARG A 206 -2.87 -1.08 -16.41
CA ARG A 206 -1.42 -0.98 -16.19
C ARG A 206 -0.84 -2.30 -15.71
N ALA A 207 -1.48 -2.95 -14.74
CA ALA A 207 -0.97 -4.17 -14.12
C ALA A 207 -0.98 -5.37 -15.08
N TYR A 208 -2.08 -5.58 -15.82
CA TYR A 208 -2.33 -6.78 -16.63
C TYR A 208 -2.11 -6.55 -18.12
N GLY A 209 -1.98 -5.31 -18.57
CA GLY A 209 -1.86 -4.95 -19.99
C GLY A 209 -3.15 -5.12 -20.80
N VAL A 210 -4.29 -5.28 -20.13
CA VAL A 210 -5.60 -5.51 -20.77
C VAL A 210 -6.56 -4.38 -20.39
N PRO A 211 -7.04 -3.57 -21.36
CA PRO A 211 -8.02 -2.53 -21.09
C PRO A 211 -9.36 -3.16 -20.71
N ASN A 212 -10.07 -2.53 -19.77
CA ASN A 212 -11.39 -2.95 -19.30
C ASN A 212 -11.47 -4.45 -18.91
N TYR A 213 -10.45 -4.94 -18.20
CA TYR A 213 -10.36 -6.34 -17.79
C TYR A 213 -11.58 -6.82 -16.99
N TYR A 214 -12.05 -6.02 -16.03
CA TYR A 214 -13.30 -6.28 -15.32
C TYR A 214 -14.49 -5.68 -16.06
N SER A 215 -15.58 -6.46 -16.18
CA SER A 215 -16.84 -5.99 -16.74
C SER A 215 -17.48 -4.92 -15.86
N THR A 216 -18.04 -3.87 -16.46
CA THR A 216 -18.79 -2.84 -15.72
C THR A 216 -20.21 -3.27 -15.35
N GLY A 217 -20.69 -4.40 -15.89
CA GLY A 217 -22.03 -4.95 -15.64
C GLY A 217 -22.13 -5.82 -14.39
N VAL A 218 -21.42 -5.45 -13.32
CA VAL A 218 -21.34 -6.21 -12.06
C VAL A 218 -22.24 -5.61 -10.99
N SER A 219 -22.52 -6.39 -9.95
CA SER A 219 -23.24 -5.87 -8.77
C SER A 219 -22.35 -4.95 -7.93
N ASN A 220 -22.95 -4.13 -7.06
CA ASN A 220 -22.19 -3.28 -6.13
C ASN A 220 -21.36 -4.11 -5.11
N SER A 221 -21.85 -5.31 -4.75
CA SER A 221 -21.08 -6.23 -3.90
C SER A 221 -19.86 -6.77 -4.64
N GLU A 222 -20.04 -7.19 -5.89
CA GLU A 222 -18.95 -7.70 -6.72
C GLU A 222 -17.93 -6.59 -7.05
N ALA A 223 -18.40 -5.36 -7.26
CA ALA A 223 -17.52 -4.20 -7.40
C ALA A 223 -16.68 -3.94 -6.13
N LYS A 224 -17.29 -3.98 -4.94
CA LYS A 224 -16.56 -3.93 -3.66
C LYS A 224 -15.48 -5.01 -3.58
N ASP A 225 -15.81 -6.26 -3.89
CA ASP A 225 -14.86 -7.38 -3.83
C ASP A 225 -13.68 -7.18 -4.80
N ILE A 226 -13.96 -6.68 -6.01
CA ILE A 226 -12.93 -6.34 -7.00
C ILE A 226 -12.04 -5.20 -6.51
N ILE A 227 -12.61 -4.13 -5.94
CA ILE A 227 -11.85 -2.98 -5.40
C ILE A 227 -10.91 -3.45 -4.28
N VAL A 228 -11.41 -4.23 -3.33
CA VAL A 228 -10.60 -4.78 -2.22
C VAL A 228 -9.47 -5.65 -2.77
N LYS A 229 -9.78 -6.56 -3.69
CA LYS A 229 -8.77 -7.46 -4.28
C LYS A 229 -7.68 -6.70 -5.04
N GLU A 230 -8.06 -5.67 -5.80
CA GLU A 230 -7.08 -4.87 -6.52
C GLU A 230 -6.29 -3.94 -5.59
N SER A 231 -6.86 -3.42 -4.50
CA SER A 231 -6.10 -2.73 -3.45
C SER A 231 -5.03 -3.66 -2.83
N MET A 232 -5.41 -4.91 -2.51
CA MET A 232 -4.50 -5.95 -2.00
C MET A 232 -3.34 -6.25 -2.95
N LYS A 233 -3.51 -6.12 -4.26
CA LYS A 233 -2.42 -6.30 -5.23
C LYS A 233 -1.64 -5.01 -5.49
N GLU A 234 -2.28 -3.86 -5.33
CA GLU A 234 -1.71 -2.56 -5.65
C GLU A 234 -0.83 -1.99 -4.53
N PHE A 235 -1.18 -2.21 -3.25
CA PHE A 235 -0.49 -1.62 -2.09
C PHE A 235 0.26 -2.57 -1.12
N PRO A 236 0.80 -3.74 -1.53
CA PRO A 236 1.68 -4.50 -0.64
C PRO A 236 2.83 -3.65 -0.11
N ALA A 237 3.04 -3.69 1.22
CA ALA A 237 4.06 -2.93 1.94
C ALA A 237 3.96 -1.39 1.86
N GLU A 238 2.81 -0.81 1.52
CA GLU A 238 2.63 0.66 1.45
C GLU A 238 1.81 1.23 2.64
N GLY A 239 1.48 0.41 3.64
CA GLY A 239 0.77 0.86 4.85
C GLY A 239 -0.72 1.18 4.66
N LYS A 240 -1.35 0.64 3.60
CA LYS A 240 -2.76 0.96 3.23
C LYS A 240 -3.78 -0.07 3.67
N LEU A 241 -3.45 -1.35 3.49
CA LEU A 241 -4.44 -2.43 3.53
C LEU A 241 -5.21 -2.55 4.84
N TRP A 242 -4.57 -2.33 5.99
CA TRP A 242 -5.27 -2.36 7.27
C TRP A 242 -6.47 -1.37 7.29
N TRP A 243 -6.23 -0.14 6.83
CA TRP A 243 -7.24 0.91 6.81
C TRP A 243 -8.29 0.67 5.74
N ASP A 244 -7.89 0.23 4.55
CA ASP A 244 -8.82 -0.10 3.46
C ASP A 244 -9.78 -1.22 3.87
N LEU A 245 -9.28 -2.31 4.46
CA LEU A 245 -10.09 -3.44 4.87
C LEU A 245 -11.08 -3.07 6.00
N ILE A 246 -10.73 -2.11 6.86
CA ILE A 246 -11.64 -1.55 7.87
C ILE A 246 -12.72 -0.71 7.18
N ARG A 247 -12.34 0.24 6.31
CA ARG A 247 -13.31 1.10 5.62
C ARG A 247 -14.31 0.30 4.80
N PHE A 248 -13.87 -0.78 4.15
CA PHE A 248 -14.74 -1.68 3.41
C PHE A 248 -15.54 -2.66 4.27
N ASP A 249 -15.31 -2.72 5.58
CA ASP A 249 -15.90 -3.72 6.48
C ASP A 249 -15.71 -5.16 5.96
N VAL A 250 -14.45 -5.52 5.71
CA VAL A 250 -14.03 -6.87 5.29
C VAL A 250 -12.85 -7.40 6.10
N ILE A 251 -12.31 -6.60 7.02
CA ILE A 251 -11.14 -6.97 7.84
C ILE A 251 -11.38 -8.25 8.66
N PHE A 252 -12.61 -8.48 9.12
CA PHE A 252 -12.97 -9.68 9.89
C PHE A 252 -13.05 -10.95 9.04
N ASP A 253 -13.27 -10.81 7.73
CA ASP A 253 -13.30 -11.94 6.80
C ASP A 253 -11.89 -12.26 6.28
N VAL A 254 -11.09 -11.23 6.03
CA VAL A 254 -9.75 -11.36 5.45
C VAL A 254 -8.69 -11.69 6.51
N ASN A 255 -8.83 -11.21 7.75
CA ASN A 255 -7.88 -11.48 8.83
C ASN A 255 -8.36 -12.63 9.73
N PRO A 256 -7.72 -13.82 9.67
CA PRO A 256 -8.15 -14.98 10.44
C PRO A 256 -8.03 -14.78 11.96
N TYR A 257 -7.19 -13.85 12.44
CA TYR A 257 -7.08 -13.54 13.88
C TYR A 257 -8.27 -12.71 14.40
N LEU A 258 -9.01 -12.08 13.49
CA LEU A 258 -10.19 -11.26 13.79
C LEU A 258 -11.50 -11.99 13.48
N ALA A 259 -11.45 -13.14 12.80
CA ALA A 259 -12.63 -13.95 12.51
C ALA A 259 -13.44 -14.23 13.80
N GLY A 260 -14.73 -13.87 13.78
CA GLY A 260 -15.64 -14.03 14.92
C GLY A 260 -15.49 -12.99 16.04
N LYS A 261 -14.64 -11.97 15.86
CA LYS A 261 -14.38 -10.91 16.86
C LYS A 261 -15.03 -9.56 16.51
N GLN A 262 -16.01 -9.52 15.61
CA GLN A 262 -16.71 -8.31 15.18
C GLN A 262 -17.27 -7.49 16.35
N ASN A 263 -17.74 -8.18 17.40
CA ASN A 263 -18.33 -7.56 18.58
C ASN A 263 -17.32 -7.35 19.73
N SER A 264 -16.02 -7.60 19.51
CA SER A 264 -15.00 -7.36 20.52
C SER A 264 -14.73 -5.86 20.61
N GLU A 265 -14.83 -5.31 21.83
CA GLU A 265 -14.65 -3.88 22.08
C GLU A 265 -13.25 -3.42 21.63
N ASN A 266 -13.21 -2.38 20.78
CA ASN A 266 -12.00 -1.74 20.26
C ASN A 266 -10.90 -2.68 19.73
N ILE A 267 -11.27 -3.86 19.22
CA ILE A 267 -10.30 -4.85 18.70
C ILE A 267 -9.52 -4.35 17.47
N LEU A 268 -10.05 -3.32 16.79
CA LEU A 268 -9.40 -2.65 15.66
C LEU A 268 -8.50 -1.47 16.08
N LEU A 269 -8.54 -1.07 17.36
CA LEU A 269 -7.63 -0.07 17.93
C LEU A 269 -6.39 -0.76 18.50
N TRP A 270 -5.39 0.05 18.85
CA TRP A 270 -4.14 -0.46 19.43
C TRP A 270 -4.13 -0.26 20.95
N PRO A 271 -3.45 -1.15 21.70
CA PRO A 271 -3.18 -0.89 23.09
C PRO A 271 -2.19 0.27 23.24
N LEU A 272 -2.30 0.99 24.33
CA LEU A 272 -1.31 1.92 24.83
C LEU A 272 -0.13 1.15 25.42
N SER A 273 1.08 1.69 25.23
CA SER A 273 2.27 1.10 25.85
C SER A 273 2.27 1.30 27.37
N ASP A 274 2.75 0.31 28.11
CA ASP A 274 2.87 0.39 29.58
C ASP A 274 3.67 1.62 30.03
N ASN A 275 4.74 1.96 29.31
CA ASN A 275 5.53 3.15 29.59
C ASN A 275 4.69 4.44 29.47
N SER A 276 3.84 4.55 28.44
CA SER A 276 2.95 5.71 28.28
C SER A 276 1.97 5.85 29.45
N ILE A 277 1.39 4.73 29.90
CA ILE A 277 0.46 4.68 31.04
C ILE A 277 1.18 5.06 32.33
N ASN A 278 2.38 4.49 32.55
CA ASN A 278 3.18 4.74 33.74
C ASN A 278 3.66 6.20 33.83
N ASP A 279 4.06 6.79 32.71
CA ASP A 279 4.56 8.17 32.65
C ASP A 279 3.43 9.21 32.74
N ASN A 280 2.22 8.87 32.29
CA ASN A 280 1.06 9.76 32.35
C ASN A 280 -0.17 9.06 32.94
N PRO A 281 -0.37 9.13 34.28
CA PRO A 281 -1.52 8.50 34.93
C PRO A 281 -2.87 9.11 34.52
N ASN A 282 -2.90 10.26 33.83
CA ASN A 282 -4.13 10.86 33.31
C ASN A 282 -4.65 10.18 32.03
N LEU A 283 -3.92 9.23 31.44
CA LEU A 283 -4.43 8.42 30.32
C LEU A 283 -5.59 7.51 30.74
N GLY A 284 -5.80 7.29 32.04
CA GLY A 284 -6.98 6.61 32.56
C GLY A 284 -6.97 5.09 32.42
N GLY A 285 -5.82 4.51 32.04
CA GLY A 285 -5.64 3.09 31.86
C GLY A 285 -5.42 2.71 30.40
N GLN A 286 -5.74 1.47 30.07
CA GLN A 286 -5.58 0.89 28.75
C GLN A 286 -6.75 1.29 27.81
N THR A 287 -6.54 1.23 26.49
CA THR A 287 -7.62 1.25 25.49
C THR A 287 -8.68 0.21 25.89
N PRO A 288 -9.97 0.57 26.09
CA PRO A 288 -10.98 -0.38 26.56
C PRO A 288 -11.06 -1.62 25.66
N GLY A 289 -11.18 -2.81 26.21
CA GLY A 289 -11.13 -4.09 25.46
C GLY A 289 -9.73 -4.71 25.34
N TRP A 290 -8.68 -3.98 25.74
CA TRP A 290 -7.32 -4.50 25.88
C TRP A 290 -6.98 -4.69 27.37
N GLU A 291 -6.39 -5.84 27.71
CA GLU A 291 -5.93 -6.19 29.06
C GLU A 291 -4.44 -5.85 29.27
#